data_AF-A0A1H0E806-F1
#
_entry.id   AF-A0A1H0E806-F1
#
_cell.length_a   1.000
_cell.length_b   1.000
_cell.length_c   1.000
_cell.angle_alpha   90.00
_cell.angle_beta   90.00
_cell.angle_gamma   90.00
#
_symmetry.space_group_name_H-M   'P 1'
#
loop_
_entity.id
_entity.type
_entity.pdbx_description
1 polymer ?
#
loop_
_entity_poly.entity_id
_entity_poly.type
_entity_poly.pdbx_seq_one_letter_code
_entity_poly.pdbx_strand_id
1 'polypeptide(L)'
;TGTLRVYPGRGNGGFNAPITIGTGWGAFTMVRGHGDFTNDGKADVFARKSDGKTYLYKGTGVASKPFAAPVLVGAFGSMNAIVTTGDVNSDGHADVFTRDTAGKLWLYPGKGNGGFNARVAMGTGWQAYNLFG
;
A
#
# COMPACT_ATOMS: atom_id res chain seq x y z
N THR A 1 19.95 7.22 4.52
CA THR A 1 18.84 6.72 5.36
C THR A 1 17.60 7.56 5.08
N GLY A 2 16.55 6.99 4.49
CA GLY A 2 15.33 7.76 4.18
C GLY A 2 14.48 8.05 5.42
N THR A 3 13.77 9.18 5.42
CA THR A 3 12.85 9.60 6.51
C THR A 3 11.42 9.70 5.97
N LEU A 4 10.44 9.14 6.68
CA LEU A 4 9.02 9.35 6.36
C LEU A 4 8.48 10.53 7.16
N ARG A 5 7.78 11.42 6.46
CA ARG A 5 7.03 12.54 7.05
C ARG A 5 5.59 12.48 6.59
N VAL A 6 4.67 12.82 7.49
CA VAL A 6 3.26 13.05 7.19
C VAL A 6 3.02 14.55 7.19
N TYR A 7 2.34 15.05 6.16
CA TYR A 7 1.89 16.43 6.06
C TYR A 7 0.36 16.43 6.24
N PRO A 8 -0.17 16.73 7.44
CA PRO A 8 -1.61 16.68 7.66
C PRO A 8 -2.32 17.76 6.84
N GLY A 9 -3.32 17.38 6.07
CA GLY A 9 -4.16 18.34 5.34
C GLY A 9 -4.95 19.21 6.32
N ARG A 10 -5.09 20.50 6.00
CA ARG A 10 -5.95 21.44 6.74
C ARG A 10 -7.39 21.47 6.21
N GLY A 11 -7.67 20.75 5.12
CA GLY A 11 -8.98 20.76 4.45
C GLY A 11 -9.25 22.00 3.59
N ASN A 12 -8.28 22.94 3.50
CA ASN A 12 -8.39 24.19 2.75
C ASN A 12 -7.35 24.29 1.62
N GLY A 13 -6.86 23.16 1.12
CA GLY A 13 -5.76 23.08 0.15
C GLY A 13 -4.37 23.30 0.75
N GLY A 14 -4.26 23.61 2.04
CA GLY A 14 -2.99 23.71 2.76
C GLY A 14 -2.65 22.48 3.61
N PHE A 15 -1.40 22.40 4.03
CA PHE A 15 -0.90 21.39 4.97
C PHE A 15 -0.44 22.03 6.29
N ASN A 16 -0.54 21.27 7.38
CA ASN A 16 0.12 21.58 8.64
C ASN A 16 1.63 21.29 8.56
N ALA A 17 2.37 21.72 9.59
CA ALA A 17 3.78 21.38 9.71
C ALA A 17 3.97 19.85 9.65
N PRO A 18 5.02 19.37 8.96
CA PRO A 18 5.24 17.94 8.82
C PRO A 18 5.55 17.29 10.16
N ILE A 19 4.96 16.13 10.37
CA ILE A 19 5.30 15.25 11.49
C ILE A 19 6.31 14.23 10.96
N THR A 20 7.45 14.12 11.62
CA THR A 20 8.42 13.07 11.31
C THR A 20 7.99 11.77 11.97
N ILE A 21 7.75 10.74 11.14
CA ILE A 21 7.27 9.45 11.62
C ILE A 21 8.44 8.56 12.03
N GLY A 22 9.55 8.63 11.30
CA GLY A 22 10.76 7.88 11.61
C GLY A 22 11.76 7.83 10.47
N THR A 23 12.91 7.24 10.74
CA THR A 23 14.00 7.02 9.79
C THR A 23 14.00 5.57 9.28
N GLY A 24 14.89 5.21 8.36
CA GLY A 24 15.01 3.85 7.80
C GLY A 24 14.11 3.55 6.60
N TRP A 25 13.26 4.50 6.21
CA TRP A 25 12.32 4.36 5.08
C TRP A 25 12.99 4.27 3.71
N GLY A 26 14.27 4.63 3.61
CA GLY A 26 15.08 4.44 2.40
C GLY A 26 15.34 2.97 2.05
N ALA A 27 14.97 2.02 2.92
CA ALA A 27 15.02 0.59 2.62
C ALA A 27 13.85 0.11 1.74
N PHE A 28 12.80 0.93 1.59
CA PHE A 28 11.64 0.61 0.76
C PHE A 28 11.79 1.17 -0.64
N THR A 29 11.50 0.35 -1.65
CA THR A 29 11.45 0.73 -3.06
C THR A 29 10.07 1.20 -3.47
N MET A 30 9.06 1.01 -2.62
CA MET A 30 7.69 1.46 -2.82
C MET A 30 7.00 1.72 -1.49
N VAL A 31 6.25 2.81 -1.41
CA VAL A 31 5.33 3.13 -0.31
C VAL A 31 4.01 3.62 -0.93
N ARG A 32 2.88 3.09 -0.44
CA ARG A 32 1.51 3.46 -0.84
C ARG A 32 0.65 3.58 0.40
N GLY A 33 -0.17 4.63 0.51
CA GLY A 33 -0.92 4.95 1.74
C GLY A 33 -2.43 5.15 1.53
N HIS A 34 -3.00 4.57 0.48
CA HIS A 34 -4.37 4.88 0.02
C HIS A 34 -5.43 3.85 0.45
N GLY A 35 -5.10 2.83 1.25
CA GLY A 35 -6.06 1.78 1.63
C GLY A 35 -6.24 1.64 3.14
N ASP A 36 -7.47 1.36 3.57
CA ASP A 36 -7.77 0.78 4.89
C ASP A 36 -7.83 -0.75 4.71
N PHE A 37 -6.69 -1.40 4.89
CA PHE A 37 -6.55 -2.85 4.69
C PHE A 37 -6.98 -3.65 5.92
N THR A 38 -7.20 -2.96 7.05
CA THR A 38 -7.57 -3.57 8.33
C THR A 38 -8.99 -3.22 8.79
N ASN A 39 -9.76 -2.55 7.94
CA ASN A 39 -11.15 -2.11 8.15
C ASN A 39 -11.38 -1.42 9.50
N ASP A 40 -10.44 -0.60 9.95
CA ASP A 40 -10.57 0.12 11.22
C ASP A 40 -10.88 1.61 11.04
N GLY A 41 -11.20 2.01 9.82
CA GLY A 41 -11.52 3.38 9.44
C GLY A 41 -10.30 4.28 9.35
N LYS A 42 -9.08 3.73 9.37
CA LYS A 42 -7.83 4.49 9.34
C LYS A 42 -7.00 4.06 8.13
N ALA A 43 -6.31 5.03 7.53
CA ALA A 43 -5.43 4.75 6.42
C ALA A 43 -4.22 3.94 6.88
N ASP A 44 -3.97 2.83 6.18
CA ASP A 44 -2.81 1.97 6.36
C ASP A 44 -1.76 2.26 5.27
N VAL A 45 -0.51 1.86 5.54
CA VAL A 45 0.60 1.98 4.58
C VAL A 45 1.09 0.61 4.11
N PHE A 46 1.20 0.45 2.80
CA PHE A 46 1.75 -0.72 2.13
C PHE A 46 3.15 -0.39 1.59
N ALA A 47 4.18 -1.07 2.10
CA ALA A 47 5.57 -0.76 1.80
C ALA A 47 6.38 -2.00 1.38
N ARG A 48 7.10 -1.93 0.27
CA ARG A 48 7.87 -3.04 -0.31
C ARG A 48 9.37 -2.74 -0.31
N LYS A 49 10.18 -3.71 0.08
CA LYS A 49 11.66 -3.68 0.02
C LYS A 49 12.18 -4.18 -1.33
N SER A 50 13.47 -3.97 -1.59
CA SER A 50 14.13 -4.44 -2.82
C SER A 50 14.13 -5.97 -2.98
N ASP A 51 14.12 -6.72 -1.88
CA ASP A 51 13.98 -8.18 -1.87
C ASP A 51 12.53 -8.66 -2.12
N GLY A 52 11.62 -7.73 -2.38
CA GLY A 52 10.21 -8.02 -2.63
C GLY A 52 9.36 -8.21 -1.36
N LYS A 53 9.96 -8.32 -0.17
CA LYS A 53 9.19 -8.41 1.07
C LYS A 53 8.35 -7.15 1.25
N THR A 54 7.08 -7.38 1.51
CA THR A 54 6.08 -6.31 1.54
C THR A 54 5.37 -6.34 2.88
N TYR A 55 5.28 -5.18 3.49
CA TYR A 55 4.81 -4.99 4.84
C TYR A 55 3.60 -4.07 4.84
N LEU A 56 2.63 -4.40 5.69
CA LEU A 56 1.52 -3.53 6.03
C LEU A 56 1.81 -2.85 7.37
N TYR A 57 1.66 -1.53 7.35
CA TYR A 57 1.78 -0.65 8.49
C TYR A 57 0.38 -0.15 8.84
N LYS A 58 -0.24 -0.79 9.83
CA LYS A 58 -1.58 -0.43 10.30
C LYS A 58 -1.59 0.98 10.87
N GLY A 59 -2.49 1.84 10.39
CA GLY A 59 -2.71 3.19 10.88
C GLY A 59 -3.26 3.19 12.31
N THR A 60 -2.72 4.04 13.17
CA THR A 60 -3.25 4.21 14.54
C THR A 60 -4.24 5.37 14.66
N GLY A 61 -4.20 6.30 13.71
CA GLY A 61 -4.92 7.58 13.77
C GLY A 61 -4.26 8.61 14.72
N VAL A 62 -3.11 8.28 15.31
CA VAL A 62 -2.40 9.13 16.26
C VAL A 62 -1.13 9.68 15.61
N ALA A 63 -1.10 11.00 15.38
CA ALA A 63 0.00 11.71 14.72
C ALA A 63 1.41 11.38 15.26
N SER A 64 1.56 11.31 16.59
CA SER A 64 2.85 11.03 17.25
C SER A 64 3.30 9.58 17.16
N LYS A 65 2.41 8.66 16.80
CA LYS A 65 2.70 7.22 16.63
C LYS A 65 1.79 6.66 15.54
N PRO A 66 1.95 7.06 14.27
CA PRO A 66 0.93 6.88 13.24
C PRO A 66 0.76 5.44 12.79
N PHE A 67 1.74 4.56 13.04
CA PHE A 67 1.69 3.16 12.63
C PHE A 67 1.94 2.21 13.80
N ALA A 68 1.27 1.06 13.76
CA ALA A 68 1.60 -0.09 14.60
C ALA A 68 2.89 -0.78 14.10
N ALA A 69 3.30 -1.85 14.78
CA ALA A 69 4.38 -2.70 14.30
C ALA A 69 4.02 -3.28 12.92
N PRO A 70 4.96 -3.27 11.94
CA PRO A 70 4.67 -3.75 10.60
C PRO A 70 4.48 -5.27 10.57
N VAL A 71 3.55 -5.72 9.73
CA VAL A 71 3.29 -7.14 9.48
C VAL A 71 3.73 -7.48 8.05
N LEU A 72 4.42 -8.60 7.86
CA LEU A 72 4.76 -9.11 6.54
C LEU A 72 3.48 -9.67 5.88
N VAL A 73 3.09 -9.12 4.74
CA VAL A 73 1.84 -9.47 4.04
C VAL A 73 2.07 -10.15 2.69
N GLY A 74 3.33 -10.29 2.28
CA GLY A 74 3.70 -11.11 1.13
C GLY A 74 5.05 -10.75 0.53
N ALA A 75 5.37 -11.44 -0.56
CA ALA A 75 6.54 -11.19 -1.38
C ALA A 75 6.09 -10.80 -2.79
N PHE A 76 6.19 -9.51 -3.11
CA PHE A 76 5.76 -8.92 -4.38
C PHE A 76 6.97 -8.56 -5.26
N GLY A 77 8.08 -9.29 -5.12
CA GLY A 77 9.32 -9.03 -5.86
C GLY A 77 9.24 -9.30 -7.36
N SER A 78 8.34 -10.18 -7.79
CA SER A 78 8.09 -10.47 -9.21
C SER A 78 7.17 -9.46 -9.90
N MET A 79 6.64 -8.49 -9.15
CA MET A 79 5.71 -7.48 -9.67
C MET A 79 6.45 -6.20 -10.02
N ASN A 80 6.26 -5.69 -11.25
CA ASN A 80 6.86 -4.42 -11.68
C ASN A 80 5.95 -3.21 -11.45
N ALA A 81 4.66 -3.42 -11.17
CA ALA A 81 3.72 -2.38 -10.73
C ALA A 81 2.77 -2.91 -9.65
N ILE A 82 2.42 -2.06 -8.69
CA ILE A 82 1.48 -2.36 -7.59
C ILE A 82 0.67 -1.09 -7.30
N VAL A 83 -0.65 -1.25 -7.19
CA VAL A 83 -1.58 -0.17 -6.83
C VAL A 83 -2.50 -0.64 -5.72
N THR A 84 -2.74 0.25 -4.77
CA THR A 84 -3.66 0.07 -3.64
C THR A 84 -4.87 1.00 -3.86
N THR A 85 -5.81 0.59 -4.71
CA THR A 85 -6.93 1.43 -5.18
C THR A 85 -8.11 1.49 -4.21
N GLY A 86 -8.09 0.71 -3.12
CA GLY A 86 -9.24 0.53 -2.23
C GLY A 86 -10.06 -0.70 -2.61
N ASP A 87 -11.32 -0.74 -2.20
CA ASP A 87 -12.25 -1.83 -2.50
C ASP A 87 -12.71 -1.76 -3.97
N VAL A 88 -12.31 -2.75 -4.78
CA VAL A 88 -12.64 -2.79 -6.22
C VAL A 88 -13.55 -3.94 -6.60
N ASN A 89 -13.73 -4.91 -5.70
CA ASN A 89 -14.65 -6.04 -5.89
C ASN A 89 -15.98 -5.84 -5.15
N SER A 90 -16.15 -4.72 -4.43
CA SER A 90 -17.33 -4.35 -3.65
C SER A 90 -17.62 -5.30 -2.48
N ASP A 91 -16.59 -5.92 -1.89
CA ASP A 91 -16.74 -6.78 -0.70
C ASP A 91 -16.55 -6.03 0.63
N GLY A 92 -16.28 -4.72 0.57
CA GLY A 92 -16.07 -3.85 1.72
C GLY A 92 -14.63 -3.87 2.24
N HIS A 93 -13.67 -4.44 1.51
CA HIS A 93 -12.27 -4.56 1.93
C HIS A 93 -11.32 -3.96 0.89
N ALA A 94 -10.27 -3.28 1.36
CA ALA A 94 -9.29 -2.73 0.43
C ALA A 94 -8.51 -3.84 -0.30
N ASP A 95 -8.43 -3.70 -1.62
CA ASP A 95 -7.77 -4.64 -2.54
C ASP A 95 -6.44 -4.10 -3.07
N VAL A 96 -5.67 -5.00 -3.70
CA VAL A 96 -4.42 -4.65 -4.39
C VAL A 96 -4.42 -5.17 -5.83
N PHE A 97 -4.11 -4.30 -6.78
CA PHE A 97 -3.75 -4.70 -8.13
C PHE A 97 -2.23 -4.79 -8.28
N THR A 98 -1.77 -5.80 -9.01
CA THR A 98 -0.35 -5.95 -9.34
C THR A 98 -0.18 -6.39 -10.78
N ARG A 99 0.92 -5.95 -11.39
CA ARG A 99 1.35 -6.42 -12.70
C ARG A 99 2.73 -7.08 -12.59
N ASP A 100 2.88 -8.23 -13.21
CA ASP A 100 4.20 -8.87 -13.38
C ASP A 100 4.96 -8.34 -14.61
N THR A 101 6.22 -8.73 -14.76
CA THR A 101 7.07 -8.29 -15.88
C THR A 101 6.59 -8.80 -17.24
N ALA A 102 5.80 -9.88 -17.28
CA ALA A 102 5.17 -10.38 -18.50
C ALA A 102 3.88 -9.63 -18.85
N GLY A 103 3.45 -8.69 -18.00
CA GLY A 103 2.27 -7.87 -18.21
C GLY A 103 0.95 -8.58 -17.89
N LYS A 104 0.98 -9.61 -17.04
CA LYS A 104 -0.24 -10.18 -16.48
C LYS A 104 -0.69 -9.33 -15.29
N LEU A 105 -1.96 -8.95 -15.30
CA LEU A 105 -2.60 -8.24 -14.20
C LEU A 105 -3.25 -9.25 -13.24
N TRP A 106 -3.03 -9.00 -11.95
CA TRP A 106 -3.58 -9.78 -10.86
C TRP A 106 -4.31 -8.87 -9.88
N LEU A 107 -5.50 -9.29 -9.47
CA LEU A 107 -6.21 -8.75 -8.31
C LEU A 107 -5.86 -9.61 -7.08
N TYR A 108 -5.55 -8.97 -5.97
CA TYR A 108 -5.38 -9.57 -4.66
C TYR A 108 -6.51 -9.06 -3.77
N PRO A 109 -7.62 -9.83 -3.64
CA PRO A 109 -8.76 -9.39 -2.86
C PRO A 109 -8.41 -9.30 -1.37
N GLY A 110 -8.80 -8.21 -0.72
CA GLY A 110 -8.60 -7.99 0.70
C GLY A 110 -9.41 -8.96 1.55
N LYS A 111 -8.93 -9.21 2.78
CA LYS A 111 -9.70 -9.91 3.83
C LYS A 111 -10.19 -8.96 4.93
N GLY A 112 -9.84 -7.67 4.85
CA GLY A 112 -10.15 -6.70 5.88
C GLY A 112 -9.37 -6.87 7.19
N ASN A 113 -8.44 -7.81 7.26
CA ASN A 113 -7.60 -8.09 8.44
C ASN A 113 -6.11 -7.90 8.15
N GLY A 114 -5.78 -7.17 7.09
CA GLY A 114 -4.42 -7.00 6.57
C GLY A 114 -3.89 -8.16 5.73
N GLY A 115 -4.67 -9.23 5.56
CA GLY A 115 -4.36 -10.34 4.66
C GLY A 115 -5.09 -10.26 3.31
N PHE A 116 -4.72 -11.16 2.40
CA PHE A 116 -5.33 -11.29 1.08
C PHE A 116 -5.93 -12.69 0.86
N ASN A 117 -6.96 -12.76 0.04
CA ASN A 117 -7.51 -13.99 -0.53
C ASN A 117 -6.61 -14.51 -1.68
N ALA A 118 -6.99 -15.64 -2.27
CA ALA A 118 -6.32 -16.14 -3.47
C ALA A 118 -6.41 -15.09 -4.59
N ARG A 119 -5.28 -14.79 -5.24
CA ARG A 119 -5.24 -13.81 -6.32
C ARG A 119 -6.02 -14.29 -7.54
N VAL A 120 -6.65 -13.35 -8.24
CA VAL A 120 -7.42 -13.57 -9.46
C VAL A 120 -6.68 -12.98 -10.65
N ALA A 121 -6.59 -13.73 -11.76
CA ALA A 121 -6.02 -13.21 -13.00
C ALA A 121 -7.04 -12.32 -13.70
N MET A 122 -6.62 -11.09 -14.04
CA MET A 122 -7.51 -10.06 -14.60
C MET A 122 -7.24 -9.80 -16.09
N GLY A 123 -6.13 -10.33 -16.61
CA GLY A 123 -5.79 -10.26 -18.04
C GLY A 123 -4.30 -10.20 -18.28
N THR A 124 -3.92 -10.11 -19.56
CA THR A 124 -2.55 -9.96 -20.06
C THR A 124 -2.44 -8.72 -20.93
N GLY A 125 -1.23 -8.36 -21.40
CA GLY A 125 -1.02 -7.20 -22.27
C GLY A 125 -0.87 -5.87 -21.50
N TRP A 126 -0.86 -5.92 -20.17
CA TRP A 126 -0.83 -4.72 -19.34
C TRP A 126 0.53 -4.01 -19.31
N GLN A 127 1.58 -4.61 -19.88
CA GLN A 127 2.87 -3.96 -20.11
C GLN A 127 2.77 -2.78 -21.10
N ALA A 128 1.68 -2.69 -21.87
CA ALA A 128 1.42 -1.56 -22.76
C ALA A 128 1.09 -0.24 -22.03
N TYR A 129 0.78 -0.30 -20.72
CA TYR A 129 0.40 0.87 -19.93
C TYR A 129 1.51 1.25 -18.93
N ASN A 130 1.89 2.53 -18.89
CA ASN A 130 2.92 3.02 -17.97
C ASN A 130 2.38 3.57 -16.66
N LEU A 131 1.09 3.97 -16.63
CA LEU A 131 0.46 4.47 -15.42
C LEU A 131 -0.36 3.38 -14.74
N PHE A 132 -0.06 3.18 -13.47
CA PHE A 132 -0.79 2.36 -12.51
C PHE A 132 -0.86 3.18 -11.23
N GLY A 133 -1.96 3.91 -11.02
CA GLY A 133 -2.27 4.67 -9.79
C GLY A 133 -1.24 5.70 -9.36
#